data_AF-M1AVC6-F1
#
_entry.id   AF-M1AVC6-F1
#
_cell.length_a   1.000
_cell.length_b   1.000
_cell.length_c   1.000
_cell.angle_alpha   90.00
_cell.angle_beta   90.00
_cell.angle_gamma   90.00
#
_symmetry.space_group_name_H-M   'P 1'
#
loop_
_entity.id
_entity.type
_entity.pdbx_description
1 polymer ?
#
loop_
_entity_poly.entity_id
_entity_poly.type
_entity_poly.pdbx_seq_one_letter_code
_entity_poly.pdbx_strand_id
1 'polypeptide(L)'
;MSYQLKNATSAKDLLKIKACLFSICTSLLVNGTDAYAHPDMFWIRKAIETILLWPSVDGDDISKAQHGCIDCLALMLCTELQATKAVKNSISIEVCFEQSIVSSGDSLTKGSVCSYVIHHLVCGEDISVMLGRNEVVKAHHSFRLCMANVLISACQKVPCASKKPFVSKILPRVLHSVEEIANSEVRSACIQVFFSMVYHLKSLVLPYSSDLLKVSIKSLREGSEKERIAGAKLLASLMASEEAVLQKISGGLVEARTLLQDICSSDLPLDVRKMCQRLLVCLTSL
;
A
#
# COMPACT_ATOMS: atom_id res chain seq x y z
N MET A 1 -23.18 14.36 0.67
CA MET A 1 -22.40 13.80 1.81
C MET A 1 -21.10 14.55 2.06
N SER A 2 -20.44 15.11 1.03
CA SER A 2 -19.20 15.90 1.16
C SER A 2 -19.30 17.02 2.20
N TYR A 3 -20.38 17.81 2.18
CA TYR A 3 -20.61 18.91 3.12
C TYR A 3 -20.68 18.45 4.58
N GLN A 4 -21.39 17.35 4.85
CA GLN A 4 -21.53 16.80 6.21
C GLN A 4 -20.19 16.29 6.73
N LEU A 5 -19.43 15.58 5.90
CA LEU A 5 -18.09 15.11 6.27
C LEU A 5 -17.16 16.31 6.55
N LYS A 6 -17.14 17.32 5.68
CA LYS A 6 -16.33 18.54 5.85
C LYS A 6 -16.67 19.29 7.15
N ASN A 7 -17.95 19.45 7.45
CA ASN A 7 -18.39 20.09 8.69
C ASN A 7 -18.01 19.27 9.92
N ALA A 8 -18.19 17.94 9.87
CA ALA A 8 -17.79 17.05 10.94
C ALA A 8 -16.27 17.06 11.16
N THR A 9 -15.47 17.10 10.10
CA THR A 9 -14.01 17.29 10.16
C THR A 9 -13.66 18.61 10.86
N SER A 10 -14.30 19.71 10.46
CA SER A 10 -14.05 21.04 11.05
C SER A 10 -14.42 21.11 12.53
N ALA A 11 -15.50 20.42 12.92
CA ALA A 11 -15.96 20.32 14.30
C ALA A 11 -15.28 19.22 15.13
N LYS A 12 -14.38 18.42 14.52
CA LYS A 12 -13.79 17.20 15.11
C LYS A 12 -14.84 16.23 15.67
N ASP A 13 -16.00 16.15 15.04
CA ASP A 13 -17.11 15.28 15.44
C ASP A 13 -16.87 13.85 14.94
N LEU A 14 -16.19 13.04 15.76
CA LEU A 14 -15.77 11.68 15.41
C LEU A 14 -16.95 10.75 15.10
N LEU A 15 -18.10 10.92 15.77
CA LEU A 15 -19.28 10.10 15.53
C LEU A 15 -19.88 10.41 14.16
N LYS A 16 -20.03 11.69 13.80
CA LYS A 16 -20.50 12.08 12.46
C LYS A 16 -19.50 11.70 11.38
N ILE A 17 -18.19 11.80 11.63
CA ILE A 17 -17.15 11.34 10.68
C ILE A 17 -17.35 9.85 10.40
N LYS A 18 -17.44 9.00 11.43
CA LYS A 18 -17.64 7.55 11.28
C LYS A 18 -18.92 7.23 10.50
N ALA A 19 -20.03 7.91 10.81
CA ALA A 19 -21.29 7.74 10.09
C ALA A 19 -21.18 8.17 8.61
N CYS A 20 -20.51 9.28 8.33
CA CYS A 20 -20.28 9.75 6.97
C CYS A 20 -19.41 8.77 6.18
N LEU A 21 -18.30 8.30 6.76
CA LEU A 21 -17.41 7.32 6.13
C LEU A 21 -18.14 6.02 5.85
N PHE A 22 -18.94 5.51 6.79
CA PHE A 22 -19.77 4.33 6.57
C PHE A 22 -20.70 4.50 5.36
N SER A 23 -21.46 5.60 5.32
CA SER A 23 -22.37 5.90 4.20
C SER A 23 -21.64 6.00 2.86
N ILE A 24 -20.47 6.64 2.82
CA ILE A 24 -19.65 6.75 1.61
C ILE A 24 -19.14 5.38 1.17
N CYS A 25 -18.58 4.58 2.09
CA CYS A 25 -18.12 3.23 1.81
C CYS A 25 -19.25 2.34 1.27
N THR A 26 -20.45 2.40 1.88
CA THR A 26 -21.63 1.68 1.39
C THR A 26 -22.02 2.14 -0.02
N SER A 27 -22.02 3.44 -0.28
CA SER A 27 -22.31 3.96 -1.62
C SER A 27 -21.28 3.49 -2.66
N LEU A 28 -20.00 3.44 -2.31
CA LEU A 28 -18.95 2.94 -3.20
C LEU A 28 -19.08 1.44 -3.47
N LEU A 29 -19.52 0.67 -2.47
CA LEU A 29 -19.75 -0.78 -2.61
C LEU A 29 -21.00 -1.09 -3.45
N VAL A 30 -22.08 -0.34 -3.27
CA VAL A 30 -23.37 -0.60 -3.94
C VAL A 30 -23.42 0.00 -5.34
N ASN A 31 -23.01 1.26 -5.49
CA ASN A 31 -23.14 2.00 -6.76
C ASN A 31 -21.82 2.04 -7.55
N GLY A 32 -20.73 1.52 -7.00
CA GLY A 32 -19.46 1.36 -7.71
C GLY A 32 -18.99 2.65 -8.39
N THR A 33 -18.78 2.54 -9.70
CA THR A 33 -18.23 3.60 -10.55
C THR A 33 -19.10 4.86 -10.58
N ASP A 34 -20.42 4.73 -10.43
CA ASP A 34 -21.34 5.86 -10.48
C ASP A 34 -21.18 6.74 -9.23
N ALA A 35 -21.03 6.11 -8.06
CA ALA A 35 -20.68 6.85 -6.84
C ALA A 35 -19.31 7.51 -6.95
N TYR A 36 -18.32 6.83 -7.55
CA TYR A 36 -16.97 7.37 -7.71
C TYR A 36 -16.91 8.55 -8.71
N ALA A 37 -17.75 8.54 -9.74
CA ALA A 37 -17.82 9.62 -10.73
C ALA A 37 -18.45 10.92 -10.18
N HIS A 38 -19.06 10.87 -9.00
CA HIS A 38 -19.72 12.04 -8.41
C HIS A 38 -18.70 13.14 -8.05
N PRO A 39 -18.95 14.43 -8.39
CA PRO A 39 -18.01 15.54 -8.15
C PRO A 39 -17.56 15.69 -6.69
N ASP A 40 -18.43 15.32 -5.75
CA ASP A 40 -18.12 15.30 -4.30
C ASP A 40 -16.93 14.42 -3.92
N MET A 41 -16.54 13.42 -4.73
CA MET A 41 -15.47 12.49 -4.39
C MET A 41 -14.12 13.17 -4.22
N PHE A 42 -13.88 14.25 -4.95
CA PHE A 42 -12.71 15.09 -4.75
C PHE A 42 -12.69 15.71 -3.34
N TRP A 43 -13.82 16.28 -2.90
CA TRP A 43 -13.94 16.92 -1.59
C TRP A 43 -13.92 15.90 -0.44
N ILE A 44 -14.51 14.73 -0.66
CA ILE A 44 -14.44 13.60 0.28
C ILE A 44 -12.98 13.19 0.50
N ARG A 45 -12.20 13.02 -0.58
CA ARG A 45 -10.76 12.71 -0.49
C ARG A 45 -10.00 13.77 0.31
N LYS A 46 -10.30 15.06 0.09
CA LYS A 46 -9.67 16.17 0.85
C LYS A 46 -10.04 16.19 2.33
N ALA A 47 -11.28 15.87 2.67
CA ALA A 47 -11.69 15.72 4.06
C ALA A 47 -10.98 14.52 4.74
N ILE A 48 -10.86 13.40 4.02
CA ILE A 48 -10.11 12.22 4.49
C ILE A 48 -8.63 12.56 4.72
N GLU A 49 -7.98 13.22 3.77
CA GLU A 49 -6.59 13.70 3.90
C GLU A 49 -6.40 14.51 5.19
N THR A 50 -7.32 15.43 5.48
CA THR A 50 -7.27 16.24 6.70
C THR A 50 -7.35 15.39 7.97
N ILE A 51 -8.22 14.38 8.00
CA ILE A 51 -8.38 13.48 9.17
C ILE A 51 -7.15 12.59 9.36
N LEU A 52 -6.56 12.09 8.26
CA LEU A 52 -5.36 11.26 8.31
C LEU A 52 -4.12 12.02 8.81
N LEU A 53 -4.12 13.35 8.72
CA LEU A 53 -3.05 14.21 9.24
C LEU A 53 -3.24 14.58 10.72
N TRP A 54 -4.35 14.18 11.35
CA TRP A 54 -4.53 14.46 12.78
C TRP A 54 -3.54 13.67 13.63
N PRO A 55 -2.96 14.30 14.68
CA PRO A 55 -2.14 13.58 15.64
C PRO A 55 -3.02 12.56 16.37
N SER A 56 -2.53 11.34 16.49
CA SER A 56 -3.20 10.24 17.17
C SER A 56 -2.18 9.38 17.92
N VAL A 57 -2.68 8.66 18.92
CA VAL A 57 -1.94 7.60 19.63
C VAL A 57 -2.64 6.28 19.35
N ASP A 58 -1.88 5.18 19.32
CA ASP A 58 -2.43 3.86 19.00
C ASP A 58 -3.61 3.50 19.92
N GLY A 59 -4.74 3.13 19.32
CA GLY A 59 -5.97 2.73 20.01
C GLY A 59 -6.93 3.85 20.42
N ASP A 60 -6.59 5.13 20.23
CA ASP A 60 -7.49 6.25 20.53
C ASP A 60 -8.69 6.36 19.55
N ASP A 61 -9.65 7.24 19.82
CA ASP A 61 -10.81 7.37 18.93
C ASP A 61 -10.49 8.05 17.58
N ILE A 62 -9.37 8.78 17.51
CA ILE A 62 -8.87 9.42 16.29
C ILE A 62 -8.31 8.36 15.34
N SER A 63 -7.46 7.46 15.82
CA SER A 63 -6.89 6.33 15.08
C SER A 63 -7.99 5.42 14.53
N LYS A 64 -9.09 5.20 15.27
CA LYS A 64 -10.27 4.49 14.76
C LYS A 64 -10.93 5.22 13.58
N ALA A 65 -11.03 6.55 13.63
CA ALA A 65 -11.54 7.34 12.52
C ALA A 65 -10.57 7.34 11.32
N GLN A 66 -9.25 7.33 11.58
CA GLN A 66 -8.21 7.20 10.55
C GLN A 66 -8.26 5.82 9.87
N HIS A 67 -8.53 4.74 10.60
CA HIS A 67 -8.78 3.42 10.01
C HIS A 67 -10.00 3.42 9.07
N GLY A 68 -11.09 4.08 9.47
CA GLY A 68 -12.25 4.27 8.58
C GLY A 68 -11.89 5.07 7.31
N CYS A 69 -11.02 6.08 7.44
CA CYS A 69 -10.50 6.86 6.32
C CYS A 69 -9.63 6.02 5.38
N ILE A 70 -8.73 5.20 5.92
CA ILE A 70 -7.89 4.25 5.17
C ILE A 70 -8.77 3.31 4.34
N ASP A 71 -9.80 2.75 4.97
CA ASP A 71 -10.73 1.84 4.31
C ASP A 71 -11.57 2.51 3.22
N CYS A 72 -12.00 3.75 3.45
CA CYS A 72 -12.70 4.54 2.45
C CYS A 72 -11.80 4.84 1.23
N LEU A 73 -10.55 5.27 1.45
CA LEU A 73 -9.60 5.51 0.36
C LEU A 73 -9.28 4.22 -0.40
N ALA A 74 -9.15 3.08 0.29
CA ALA A 74 -8.94 1.80 -0.36
C ALA A 74 -10.09 1.44 -1.30
N LEU A 75 -11.34 1.62 -0.87
CA LEU A 75 -12.52 1.42 -1.71
C LEU A 75 -12.54 2.39 -2.91
N MET A 76 -12.27 3.68 -2.68
CA MET A 76 -12.18 4.66 -3.76
C MET A 76 -11.13 4.25 -4.81
N LEU A 77 -9.94 3.82 -4.39
CA LEU A 77 -8.89 3.31 -5.26
C LEU A 77 -9.35 2.08 -6.05
N CYS A 78 -9.96 1.10 -5.37
CA CYS A 78 -10.47 -0.11 -6.02
C CYS A 78 -11.55 0.22 -7.07
N THR A 79 -12.42 1.19 -6.79
CA THR A 79 -13.48 1.62 -7.70
C THR A 79 -12.93 2.43 -8.87
N GLU A 80 -11.93 3.30 -8.66
CA GLU A 80 -11.22 4.02 -9.74
C GLU A 80 -10.62 3.03 -10.76
N LEU A 81 -10.00 1.97 -10.28
CA LEU A 81 -9.38 0.95 -11.14
C LEU A 81 -10.42 0.15 -11.94
N GLN A 82 -11.61 -0.07 -11.37
CA GLN A 82 -12.74 -0.67 -12.10
C GLN A 82 -13.25 0.26 -13.21
N ALA A 83 -13.44 1.55 -12.90
CA ALA A 83 -13.90 2.55 -13.86
C ALA A 83 -12.94 2.68 -15.05
N THR A 84 -11.63 2.69 -14.79
CA THR A 84 -10.62 2.80 -15.85
C THR A 84 -10.65 1.61 -16.83
N LYS A 85 -11.03 0.42 -16.36
CA LYS A 85 -11.16 -0.78 -17.20
C LYS A 85 -12.42 -0.71 -18.07
N ALA A 86 -13.54 -0.24 -17.52
CA ALA A 86 -14.78 -0.09 -18.27
C ALA A 86 -14.57 0.80 -19.50
N VAL A 87 -13.91 1.96 -19.33
CA VAL A 87 -13.61 2.90 -20.43
C VAL A 87 -12.67 2.28 -21.48
N LYS A 88 -11.63 1.55 -21.06
CA LYS A 88 -10.71 0.88 -22.00
C LYS A 88 -11.37 -0.25 -22.80
N ASN A 89 -12.36 -0.94 -22.22
CA ASN A 89 -13.13 -1.95 -22.93
C ASN A 89 -14.12 -1.33 -23.94
N SER A 90 -14.52 -0.08 -23.73
CA SER A 90 -15.36 0.69 -24.68
C SER A 90 -14.56 1.31 -25.82
N ILE A 91 -13.26 1.53 -25.61
CA ILE A 91 -12.35 2.19 -26.56
C ILE A 91 -11.19 1.22 -26.86
N SER A 92 -11.48 0.17 -27.63
CA SER A 92 -10.44 -0.62 -28.28
C SER A 92 -9.91 0.14 -29.50
N ILE A 93 -9.10 1.17 -29.24
CA ILE A 93 -8.12 1.69 -30.20
C ILE A 93 -6.79 1.77 -29.44
N GLU A 94 -5.86 0.91 -29.83
CA GLU A 94 -4.46 0.94 -29.38
C GLU A 94 -3.87 2.32 -29.69
N VAL A 95 -3.44 3.03 -28.65
CA VAL A 95 -2.44 4.09 -28.79
C VAL A 95 -1.41 3.90 -27.68
N CYS A 96 -0.17 3.63 -28.10
CA CYS A 96 1.02 3.54 -27.30
C CYS A 96 1.15 4.75 -26.36
N PHE A 97 1.38 4.50 -25.08
CA PHE A 97 1.87 5.52 -24.15
C PHE A 97 3.29 5.12 -23.70
N GLU A 98 4.27 5.51 -24.51
CA GLU A 98 5.63 5.75 -24.05
C GLU A 98 5.82 7.25 -23.80
N GLN A 99 6.30 7.55 -22.59
CA GLN A 99 7.07 8.71 -22.14
C GLN A 99 6.74 10.12 -22.65
N SER A 100 6.39 10.98 -21.70
CA SER A 100 7.06 12.28 -21.58
C SER A 100 7.33 12.61 -20.10
N ILE A 101 8.62 12.60 -19.77
CA ILE A 101 9.19 13.22 -18.58
C ILE A 101 9.38 14.71 -18.91
N VAL A 102 9.22 15.55 -17.88
CA VAL A 102 9.41 17.01 -17.82
C VAL A 102 8.21 17.87 -18.28
N SER A 103 7.45 18.38 -17.30
CA SER A 103 7.23 19.83 -17.08
C SER A 103 5.90 20.12 -16.37
N SER A 104 6.01 20.87 -15.28
CA SER A 104 4.99 21.66 -14.58
C SER A 104 4.03 20.93 -13.64
N GLY A 105 4.23 21.19 -12.35
CA GLY A 105 3.46 20.68 -11.24
C GLY A 105 2.03 21.21 -11.16
N ASP A 106 1.25 20.50 -10.36
CA ASP A 106 -0.04 20.90 -9.78
C ASP A 106 -1.34 20.67 -10.60
N SER A 107 -1.29 19.97 -11.74
CA SER A 107 -2.52 19.62 -12.50
C SER A 107 -2.81 18.11 -12.59
N LEU A 108 -1.77 17.27 -12.78
CA LEU A 108 -1.97 15.84 -13.10
C LEU A 108 -2.33 14.94 -11.88
N THR A 109 -2.05 15.37 -10.66
CA THR A 109 -2.31 14.59 -9.42
C THR A 109 -3.69 14.85 -8.80
N LYS A 110 -4.49 15.78 -9.34
CA LYS A 110 -5.72 16.24 -8.68
C LYS A 110 -6.90 15.24 -8.74
N GLY A 111 -6.93 14.29 -9.67
CA GLY A 111 -8.08 13.39 -9.88
C GLY A 111 -7.93 11.91 -9.47
N SER A 112 -6.73 11.33 -9.56
CA SER A 112 -6.54 9.88 -9.37
C SER A 112 -6.21 9.55 -7.90
N VAL A 113 -7.04 8.73 -7.26
CA VAL A 113 -6.79 8.22 -5.90
C VAL A 113 -5.58 7.29 -5.90
N CYS A 114 -5.46 6.42 -6.91
CA CYS A 114 -4.32 5.52 -7.07
C CYS A 114 -2.99 6.30 -7.17
N SER A 115 -2.93 7.32 -8.04
CA SER A 115 -1.73 8.14 -8.18
C SER A 115 -1.42 8.94 -6.92
N TYR A 116 -2.46 9.46 -6.26
CA TYR A 116 -2.34 10.17 -4.97
C TYR A 116 -1.74 9.27 -3.88
N VAL A 117 -2.27 8.07 -3.69
CA VAL A 117 -1.79 7.12 -2.66
C VAL A 117 -0.34 6.71 -2.93
N ILE A 118 0.00 6.38 -4.18
CA ILE A 118 1.37 6.00 -4.53
C ILE A 118 2.33 7.17 -4.30
N HIS A 119 1.98 8.37 -4.81
CA HIS A 119 2.81 9.56 -4.69
C HIS A 119 3.09 9.88 -3.22
N HIS A 120 2.06 9.91 -2.36
CA HIS A 120 2.28 10.20 -0.95
C HIS A 120 2.95 9.06 -0.18
N LEU A 121 2.92 7.81 -0.66
CA LEU A 121 3.71 6.74 -0.06
C LEU A 121 5.20 6.88 -0.40
N VAL A 122 5.53 7.12 -1.67
CA VAL A 122 6.91 7.02 -2.19
C VAL A 122 7.66 8.36 -2.19
N CYS A 123 6.98 9.47 -2.51
CA CYS A 123 7.58 10.80 -2.53
C CYS A 123 7.62 11.36 -1.11
N GLY A 124 8.82 11.67 -0.63
CA GLY A 124 9.05 12.25 0.68
C GLY A 124 8.76 13.76 0.78
N GLU A 125 8.07 14.36 -0.21
CA GLU A 125 7.90 15.82 -0.26
C GLU A 125 7.03 16.34 0.89
N ASP A 126 7.46 17.45 1.49
CA ASP A 126 6.91 18.05 2.68
C ASP A 126 5.42 18.39 2.52
N ILE A 127 4.57 17.65 3.22
CA ILE A 127 3.21 18.11 3.56
C ILE A 127 3.39 19.21 4.62
N SER A 128 3.76 20.41 4.19
CA SER A 128 3.86 21.57 5.06
C SER A 128 2.46 22.11 5.34
N VAL A 129 1.76 21.46 6.27
CA VAL A 129 0.70 22.14 7.03
C VAL A 129 1.35 22.62 8.31
N MET A 130 1.22 23.93 8.58
CA MET A 130 1.79 24.67 9.71
C MET A 130 1.48 24.03 11.08
N LEU A 131 2.24 23.00 11.46
CA LEU A 131 2.16 22.34 12.76
C LEU A 131 3.60 22.05 13.20
N GLY A 132 4.34 23.07 13.64
CA GLY A 132 5.65 23.01 14.33
C GLY A 132 6.71 22.02 13.78
N ARG A 133 7.94 22.47 13.48
CA ARG A 133 8.97 21.67 12.76
C ARG A 133 9.16 20.19 13.20
N ASN A 134 8.97 19.83 14.47
CA ASN A 134 9.02 18.44 14.97
C ASN A 134 7.69 17.65 14.87
N GLU A 135 6.54 18.33 14.94
CA GLU A 135 5.22 17.71 14.73
C GLU A 135 4.97 17.44 13.24
N VAL A 136 5.41 18.34 12.34
CA VAL A 136 5.30 18.17 10.87
C VAL A 136 5.96 16.86 10.42
N VAL A 137 7.19 16.57 10.85
CA VAL A 137 7.95 15.39 10.39
C VAL A 137 7.28 14.08 10.85
N LYS A 138 6.79 14.03 12.10
CA LYS A 138 6.06 12.86 12.61
C LYS A 138 4.71 12.67 11.92
N ALA A 139 3.97 13.75 11.70
CA ALA A 139 2.70 13.71 10.95
C ALA A 139 2.91 13.22 9.52
N HIS A 140 4.01 13.64 8.87
CA HIS A 140 4.38 13.18 7.53
C HIS A 140 4.66 11.68 7.50
N HIS A 141 5.43 11.15 8.45
CA HIS A 141 5.68 9.71 8.54
C HIS A 141 4.41 8.90 8.79
N SER A 142 3.60 9.29 9.77
CA SER A 142 2.32 8.64 10.06
C SER A 142 1.40 8.63 8.83
N PHE A 143 1.37 9.72 8.08
CA PHE A 143 0.59 9.82 6.86
C PHE A 143 1.07 8.87 5.76
N ARG A 144 2.39 8.71 5.58
CA ARG A 144 2.95 7.72 4.64
C ARG A 144 2.58 6.29 5.05
N LEU A 145 2.61 6.00 6.36
CA LEU A 145 2.15 4.70 6.89
C LEU A 145 0.65 4.49 6.62
N CYS A 146 -0.19 5.53 6.71
CA CYS A 146 -1.58 5.45 6.29
C CYS A 146 -1.70 5.09 4.80
N MET A 147 -0.88 5.67 3.91
CA MET A 147 -0.91 5.32 2.48
C MET A 147 -0.52 3.86 2.22
N ALA A 148 0.47 3.33 2.95
CA ALA A 148 0.79 1.90 2.89
C ALA A 148 -0.40 1.04 3.35
N ASN A 149 -1.06 1.43 4.45
CA ASN A 149 -2.25 0.75 4.95
C ASN A 149 -3.44 0.84 3.98
N VAL A 150 -3.57 1.92 3.20
CA VAL A 150 -4.55 2.01 2.11
C VAL A 150 -4.29 0.94 1.07
N LEU A 151 -3.04 0.75 0.65
CA LEU A 151 -2.68 -0.29 -0.33
C LEU A 151 -2.90 -1.71 0.24
N ILE A 152 -2.56 -1.94 1.51
CA ILE A 152 -2.81 -3.21 2.20
C ILE A 152 -4.32 -3.51 2.25
N SER A 153 -5.13 -2.55 2.69
CA SER A 153 -6.60 -2.67 2.74
C SER A 153 -7.19 -2.89 1.34
N ALA A 154 -6.66 -2.22 0.33
CA ALA A 154 -7.09 -2.39 -1.05
C ALA A 154 -6.76 -3.77 -1.63
N CYS A 155 -5.64 -4.40 -1.24
CA CYS A 155 -5.32 -5.79 -1.65
C CYS A 155 -6.41 -6.79 -1.24
N GLN A 156 -7.06 -6.56 -0.09
CA GLN A 156 -8.13 -7.41 0.43
C GLN A 156 -9.47 -7.16 -0.26
N LYS A 157 -9.71 -5.92 -0.69
CA LYS A 157 -11.01 -5.44 -1.17
C LYS A 157 -11.12 -5.34 -2.69
N VAL A 158 -10.00 -5.41 -3.42
CA VAL A 158 -9.99 -5.24 -4.88
C VAL A 158 -10.79 -6.35 -5.57
N PRO A 159 -11.81 -6.01 -6.38
CA PRO A 159 -12.57 -7.02 -7.10
C PRO A 159 -11.72 -7.74 -8.15
N CYS A 160 -12.07 -9.00 -8.45
CA CYS A 160 -11.32 -9.85 -9.37
C CYS A 160 -11.00 -9.17 -10.71
N ALA A 161 -11.95 -8.41 -11.26
CA ALA A 161 -11.81 -7.69 -12.52
C ALA A 161 -10.69 -6.63 -12.51
N SER A 162 -10.32 -6.11 -11.34
CA SER A 162 -9.36 -5.01 -11.15
C SER A 162 -8.05 -5.43 -10.49
N LYS A 163 -7.89 -6.71 -10.11
CA LYS A 163 -6.64 -7.20 -9.50
C LYS A 163 -5.44 -7.03 -10.44
N LYS A 164 -5.57 -7.35 -11.73
CA LYS A 164 -4.47 -7.20 -12.70
C LYS A 164 -4.06 -5.72 -12.88
N PRO A 165 -4.98 -4.76 -13.15
CA PRO A 165 -4.66 -3.34 -13.16
C PRO A 165 -4.06 -2.81 -11.84
N PHE A 166 -4.52 -3.34 -10.70
CA PHE A 166 -3.98 -2.98 -9.39
C PHE A 166 -2.50 -3.36 -9.30
N VAL A 167 -2.14 -4.61 -9.59
CA VAL A 167 -0.75 -5.06 -9.59
C VAL A 167 0.10 -4.25 -10.57
N SER A 168 -0.32 -4.13 -11.82
CA SER A 168 0.51 -3.52 -12.86
C SER A 168 0.75 -2.02 -12.68
N LYS A 169 -0.15 -1.31 -11.98
CA LYS A 169 0.00 0.13 -11.72
C LYS A 169 0.79 0.43 -10.44
N ILE A 170 0.56 -0.35 -9.38
CA ILE A 170 1.08 -0.06 -8.05
C ILE A 170 2.44 -0.72 -7.83
N LEU A 171 2.54 -2.02 -8.10
CA LEU A 171 3.70 -2.82 -7.73
C LEU A 171 5.03 -2.29 -8.31
N PRO A 172 5.17 -2.00 -9.63
CA PRO A 172 6.43 -1.52 -10.17
C PRO A 172 6.87 -0.17 -9.58
N ARG A 173 5.93 0.73 -9.27
CA ARG A 173 6.24 2.04 -8.71
C ARG A 173 6.76 1.93 -7.27
N VAL A 174 6.11 1.11 -6.45
CA VAL A 174 6.54 0.89 -5.07
C VAL A 174 7.86 0.11 -5.03
N LEU A 175 8.05 -0.89 -5.92
CA LEU A 175 9.32 -1.62 -6.05
C LEU A 175 10.48 -0.69 -6.41
N HIS A 176 10.29 0.22 -7.36
CA HIS A 176 11.34 1.14 -7.77
C HIS A 176 11.77 2.08 -6.63
N SER A 177 10.82 2.58 -5.84
CA SER A 177 11.12 3.59 -4.82
C SER A 177 11.54 3.01 -3.47
N VAL A 178 11.26 1.73 -3.15
CA VAL A 178 11.46 1.20 -1.79
C VAL A 178 12.91 1.32 -1.31
N GLU A 179 13.88 1.22 -2.23
CA GLU A 179 15.30 1.33 -1.90
C GLU A 179 15.75 2.75 -1.59
N GLU A 180 15.06 3.75 -2.12
CA GLU A 180 15.37 5.18 -1.96
C GLU A 180 14.72 5.79 -0.70
N ILE A 181 13.76 5.08 -0.09
CA ILE A 181 13.07 5.57 1.11
C ILE A 181 14.04 5.54 2.30
N ALA A 182 14.40 6.70 2.83
CA ALA A 182 15.31 6.81 3.98
C ALA A 182 14.74 6.22 5.29
N ASN A 183 13.44 6.39 5.53
CA ASN A 183 12.80 5.97 6.79
C ASN A 183 12.51 4.46 6.80
N SER A 184 13.09 3.74 7.76
CA SER A 184 12.98 2.28 7.90
C SER A 184 11.57 1.78 8.21
N GLU A 185 10.75 2.57 8.91
CA GLU A 185 9.36 2.21 9.19
C GLU A 185 8.51 2.26 7.92
N VAL A 186 8.73 3.29 7.09
CA VAL A 186 8.05 3.38 5.80
C VAL A 186 8.52 2.28 4.84
N ARG A 187 9.83 1.95 4.81
CA ARG A 187 10.33 0.79 4.05
C ARG A 187 9.68 -0.51 4.52
N SER A 188 9.61 -0.76 5.83
CA SER A 188 8.90 -1.91 6.39
C SER A 188 7.44 -1.96 5.95
N ALA A 189 6.75 -0.83 5.97
CA ALA A 189 5.36 -0.74 5.51
C ALA A 189 5.21 -1.05 4.00
N CYS A 190 6.13 -0.59 3.15
CA CYS A 190 6.17 -0.97 1.74
C CYS A 190 6.39 -2.49 1.55
N ILE A 191 7.28 -3.09 2.34
CA ILE A 191 7.49 -4.56 2.30
C ILE A 191 6.22 -5.30 2.75
N GLN A 192 5.47 -4.75 3.72
CA GLN A 192 4.17 -5.30 4.10
C GLN A 192 3.11 -5.16 2.99
N VAL A 193 3.12 -4.06 2.22
CA VAL A 193 2.32 -3.94 0.99
C VAL A 193 2.65 -5.07 0.02
N PHE A 194 3.93 -5.33 -0.23
CA PHE A 194 4.36 -6.45 -1.09
C PHE A 194 3.85 -7.79 -0.58
N PHE A 195 4.00 -8.06 0.71
CA PHE A 195 3.46 -9.27 1.34
C PHE A 195 1.94 -9.39 1.09
N SER A 196 1.16 -8.34 1.34
CA SER A 196 -0.29 -8.34 1.10
C SER A 196 -0.64 -8.55 -0.37
N MET A 197 0.14 -8.00 -1.30
CA MET A 197 -0.05 -8.21 -2.73
C MET A 197 0.20 -9.67 -3.12
N VAL A 198 1.29 -10.28 -2.67
CA VAL A 198 1.56 -11.71 -2.95
C VAL A 198 0.46 -12.58 -2.34
N TYR A 199 0.09 -12.31 -1.08
CA TYR A 199 -0.89 -13.12 -0.35
C TYR A 199 -2.30 -13.07 -0.96
N HIS A 200 -2.79 -11.88 -1.34
CA HIS A 200 -4.17 -11.72 -1.83
C HIS A 200 -4.33 -11.79 -3.36
N LEU A 201 -3.26 -11.51 -4.11
CA LEU A 201 -3.31 -11.41 -5.58
C LEU A 201 -2.65 -12.60 -6.27
N LYS A 202 -1.94 -13.46 -5.52
CA LYS A 202 -1.43 -14.77 -5.96
C LYS A 202 -0.64 -14.69 -7.27
N SER A 203 -0.90 -15.55 -8.25
CA SER A 203 -0.18 -15.61 -9.53
C SER A 203 -0.19 -14.31 -10.34
N LEU A 204 -1.03 -13.32 -10.03
CA LEU A 204 -0.97 -12.01 -10.68
C LEU A 204 0.35 -11.27 -10.41
N VAL A 205 1.07 -11.61 -9.34
CA VAL A 205 2.40 -11.04 -9.03
C VAL A 205 3.53 -11.71 -9.81
N LEU A 206 3.26 -12.77 -10.58
CA LEU A 206 4.26 -13.53 -11.34
C LEU A 206 5.23 -12.65 -12.15
N PRO A 207 4.81 -11.58 -12.85
CA PRO A 207 5.75 -10.73 -13.59
C PRO A 207 6.86 -10.13 -12.70
N TYR A 208 6.56 -9.89 -11.43
CA TYR A 208 7.40 -9.18 -10.46
C TYR A 208 8.00 -10.08 -9.37
N SER A 209 7.74 -11.39 -9.39
CA SER A 209 8.11 -12.30 -8.29
C SER A 209 9.60 -12.35 -7.99
N SER A 210 10.45 -12.22 -9.01
CA SER A 210 11.91 -12.19 -8.83
C SER A 210 12.36 -10.92 -8.12
N ASP A 211 11.78 -9.76 -8.42
CA ASP A 211 12.14 -8.50 -7.75
C ASP A 211 11.57 -8.44 -6.32
N LEU A 212 10.37 -8.99 -6.12
CA LEU A 212 9.82 -9.23 -4.79
C LEU A 212 10.72 -10.11 -3.93
N LEU A 213 11.28 -11.18 -4.50
CA LEU A 213 12.24 -12.03 -3.80
C LEU A 213 13.52 -11.25 -3.45
N LYS A 214 14.08 -10.47 -4.38
CA LYS A 214 15.26 -9.64 -4.11
C LYS A 214 15.02 -8.66 -2.96
N VAL A 215 13.89 -7.97 -2.96
CA VAL A 215 13.50 -7.08 -1.85
C VAL A 215 13.43 -7.86 -0.55
N SER A 216 12.84 -9.05 -0.57
CA SER A 216 12.72 -9.91 0.60
C SER A 216 14.09 -10.31 1.18
N ILE A 217 15.02 -10.75 0.33
CA ILE A 217 16.38 -11.15 0.70
C ILE A 217 17.17 -9.95 1.24
N LYS A 218 17.11 -8.81 0.55
CA LYS A 218 17.77 -7.57 0.98
C LYS A 218 17.26 -7.11 2.35
N SER A 219 15.95 -7.15 2.56
CA SER A 219 15.32 -6.78 3.84
C SER A 219 15.77 -7.68 5.00
N LEU A 220 15.95 -8.99 4.75
CA LEU A 220 16.46 -9.94 5.73
C LEU A 220 17.94 -9.67 6.08
N ARG A 221 18.76 -9.36 5.06
CA ARG A 221 20.20 -9.12 5.21
C ARG A 221 20.49 -7.80 5.94
N GLU A 222 19.94 -6.70 5.43
CA GLU A 222 20.38 -5.33 5.78
C GLU A 222 19.32 -4.53 6.56
N GLY A 223 18.09 -5.03 6.66
CA GLY A 223 16.98 -4.28 7.25
C GLY A 223 17.03 -4.13 8.76
N SER A 224 16.29 -3.15 9.27
CA SER A 224 15.90 -3.08 10.70
C SER A 224 15.08 -4.31 11.12
N GLU A 225 14.85 -4.49 12.41
CA GLU A 225 14.03 -5.60 12.92
C GLU A 225 12.65 -5.70 12.24
N LYS A 226 11.94 -4.57 12.11
CA LYS A 226 10.64 -4.52 11.44
C LYS A 226 10.74 -4.86 9.95
N GLU A 227 11.81 -4.45 9.27
CA GLU A 227 12.06 -4.78 7.87
C GLU A 227 12.38 -6.27 7.69
N ARG A 228 13.18 -6.86 8.59
CA ARG A 228 13.50 -8.29 8.58
C ARG A 228 12.25 -9.14 8.79
N ILE A 229 11.38 -8.78 9.73
CA ILE A 229 10.10 -9.48 9.95
C ILE A 229 9.19 -9.36 8.71
N ALA A 230 9.09 -8.17 8.12
CA ALA A 230 8.30 -7.96 6.91
C ALA A 230 8.87 -8.75 5.72
N GLY A 231 10.20 -8.77 5.56
CA GLY A 231 10.90 -9.56 4.56
C GLY A 231 10.68 -11.06 4.77
N ALA A 232 10.78 -11.56 5.99
CA ALA A 232 10.47 -12.96 6.30
C ALA A 232 9.02 -13.32 5.90
N LYS A 233 8.04 -12.46 6.20
CA LYS A 233 6.64 -12.65 5.78
C LYS A 233 6.49 -12.68 4.25
N LEU A 234 7.18 -11.78 3.55
CA LEU A 234 7.17 -11.73 2.10
C LEU A 234 7.76 -13.01 1.49
N LEU A 235 8.93 -13.46 1.97
CA LEU A 235 9.53 -14.73 1.56
C LEU A 235 8.58 -15.90 1.77
N ALA A 236 7.98 -15.99 2.96
CA ALA A 236 7.00 -17.02 3.30
C ALA A 236 5.84 -17.05 2.28
N SER A 237 5.30 -15.89 1.95
CA SER A 237 4.18 -15.78 1.01
C SER A 237 4.57 -16.13 -0.42
N LEU A 238 5.79 -15.80 -0.84
CA LEU A 238 6.33 -16.19 -2.15
C LEU A 238 6.52 -17.71 -2.23
N MET A 239 7.03 -18.33 -1.16
CA MET A 239 7.18 -19.79 -1.07
C MET A 239 5.83 -20.54 -0.98
N ALA A 240 4.79 -19.88 -0.48
CA ALA A 240 3.44 -20.44 -0.43
C ALA A 240 2.61 -20.13 -1.69
N SER A 241 3.22 -19.53 -2.72
CA SER A 241 2.53 -19.17 -3.96
C SER A 241 2.39 -20.36 -4.92
N GLU A 242 1.61 -20.16 -5.98
CA GLU A 242 1.38 -21.15 -7.04
C GLU A 242 2.69 -21.55 -7.75
N GLU A 243 2.71 -22.76 -8.32
CA GLU A 243 3.90 -23.38 -8.93
C GLU A 243 4.64 -22.48 -9.91
N ALA A 244 3.93 -21.73 -10.75
CA ALA A 244 4.55 -20.81 -11.71
C ALA A 244 5.41 -19.72 -11.03
N VAL A 245 4.98 -19.24 -9.86
CA VAL A 245 5.75 -18.27 -9.08
C VAL A 245 6.98 -18.94 -8.48
N LEU A 246 6.83 -20.15 -7.91
CA LEU A 246 7.92 -20.93 -7.34
C LEU A 246 9.01 -21.26 -8.35
N GLN A 247 8.63 -21.76 -9.53
CA GLN A 247 9.55 -22.04 -10.62
C GLN A 247 10.35 -20.81 -11.02
N LYS A 248 9.69 -19.64 -11.11
CA LYS A 248 10.36 -18.37 -11.45
C LYS A 248 11.33 -17.87 -10.38
N ILE A 249 11.10 -18.16 -9.10
CA ILE A 249 11.96 -17.71 -7.99
C ILE A 249 12.99 -18.74 -7.53
N SER A 250 12.88 -19.98 -8.00
CA SER A 250 13.68 -21.15 -7.57
C SER A 250 15.19 -20.87 -7.46
N GLY A 251 15.78 -20.22 -8.48
CA GLY A 251 17.20 -19.87 -8.47
C GLY A 251 17.61 -18.97 -7.30
N GLY A 252 16.75 -18.04 -6.88
CA GLY A 252 17.02 -17.16 -5.73
C GLY A 252 16.67 -17.77 -4.37
N LEU A 253 15.91 -18.88 -4.33
CA LEU A 253 15.61 -19.57 -3.06
C LEU A 253 16.85 -20.22 -2.45
N VAL A 254 17.84 -20.57 -3.28
CA VAL A 254 19.14 -21.08 -2.80
C VAL A 254 19.86 -20.00 -1.99
N GLU A 255 19.90 -18.76 -2.48
CA GLU A 255 20.45 -17.61 -1.76
C GLU A 255 19.67 -17.35 -0.47
N ALA A 256 18.33 -17.37 -0.54
CA ALA A 256 17.48 -17.19 0.63
C ALA A 256 17.75 -18.25 1.71
N ARG A 257 17.97 -19.50 1.33
CA ARG A 257 18.31 -20.60 2.25
C ARG A 257 19.61 -20.34 2.99
N THR A 258 20.69 -19.98 2.28
CA THR A 258 21.98 -19.67 2.89
C THR A 258 21.84 -18.52 3.89
N LEU A 259 21.16 -17.44 3.49
CA LEU A 259 20.94 -16.29 4.35
C LEU A 259 20.15 -16.65 5.63
N LEU A 260 19.14 -17.51 5.52
CA LEU A 260 18.36 -17.93 6.69
C LEU A 260 19.20 -18.78 7.67
N GLN A 261 20.12 -19.61 7.16
CA GLN A 261 21.05 -20.37 7.99
C GLN A 261 21.96 -19.42 8.80
N ASP A 262 22.52 -18.40 8.14
CA ASP A 262 23.36 -17.39 8.78
C ASP A 262 22.58 -16.59 9.84
N ILE A 263 21.33 -16.22 9.56
CA ILE A 263 20.47 -15.50 10.52
C ILE A 263 20.18 -16.37 11.76
N CYS A 264 19.95 -17.67 11.57
CA CYS A 264 19.63 -18.57 12.68
C CYS A 264 20.83 -18.77 13.63
N SER A 265 22.07 -18.67 13.13
CA SER A 265 23.30 -18.78 13.90
C SER A 265 23.82 -17.44 14.46
N SER A 266 23.21 -16.32 14.08
CA SER A 266 23.60 -14.97 14.51
C SER A 266 22.92 -14.52 15.82
N ASP A 267 23.45 -13.46 16.45
CA ASP A 267 22.88 -12.82 17.65
C ASP A 267 21.74 -11.83 17.35
N LEU A 268 20.83 -12.20 16.44
CA LEU A 268 19.67 -11.37 16.08
C LEU A 268 18.51 -11.48 17.10
N PRO A 269 17.58 -10.49 17.14
CA PRO A 269 16.40 -10.54 17.99
C PRO A 269 15.63 -11.86 17.88
N LEU A 270 15.11 -12.33 19.01
CA LEU A 270 14.50 -13.67 19.14
C LEU A 270 13.36 -13.89 18.13
N ASP A 271 12.54 -12.87 17.88
CA ASP A 271 11.40 -12.96 16.99
C ASP A 271 11.82 -13.13 15.52
N VAL A 272 12.86 -12.39 15.10
CA VAL A 272 13.46 -12.54 13.76
C VAL A 272 14.01 -13.95 13.58
N ARG A 273 14.78 -14.44 14.56
CA ARG A 273 15.38 -15.79 14.50
C ARG A 273 14.32 -16.89 14.46
N LYS A 274 13.32 -16.84 15.34
CA LYS A 274 12.22 -17.84 15.36
C LYS A 274 11.47 -17.88 14.03
N MET A 275 11.23 -16.72 13.42
CA MET A 275 10.55 -16.66 12.14
C MET A 275 11.42 -17.22 11.01
N CYS A 276 12.70 -16.86 10.96
CA CYS A 276 13.64 -17.35 9.95
C CYS A 276 13.88 -18.87 10.08
N GLN A 277 13.94 -19.39 11.30
CA GLN A 277 14.09 -20.83 11.55
C GLN A 277 12.91 -21.63 10.99
N ARG A 278 11.67 -21.12 11.16
CA ARG A 278 10.48 -21.76 10.56
C ARG A 278 10.54 -21.77 9.04
N LEU A 279 10.99 -20.67 8.43
CA LEU A 279 11.14 -20.58 6.97
C LEU A 279 12.22 -21.51 6.44
N LEU A 280 13.34 -21.63 7.16
CA LEU A 280 14.42 -22.54 6.80
C LEU A 280 13.93 -23.99 6.78
N VAL A 281 13.16 -24.40 7.77
CA VAL A 281 12.53 -25.75 7.79
C VAL A 281 11.68 -25.96 6.54
N CYS A 282 10.83 -24.99 6.19
CA CYS A 282 10.01 -25.08 4.98
C CYS A 282 10.85 -25.18 3.69
N LEU A 283 11.95 -24.43 3.55
CA LEU A 283 12.84 -24.51 2.39
C LEU A 283 13.59 -25.82 2.28
N THR A 284 13.89 -26.48 3.40
CA THR A 284 14.54 -27.79 3.39
C THR A 284 13.59 -28.95 3.08
N SER A 285 12.28 -28.70 3.09
CA SER A 285 11.23 -29.68 2.77
C SER A 285 10.64 -29.51 1.37
N LEU A 286 11.05 -28.46 0.63
CA LEU A 286 10.75 -28.24 -0.79
C LEU A 286 11.74 -29.01 -1.66
#